data_AF-A0A433IZM0-F1
#
_entry.id   AF-A0A433IZM0-F1
#
_cell.length_a   1.000
_cell.length_b   1.000
_cell.length_c   1.000
_cell.angle_alpha   90.00
_cell.angle_beta   90.00
_cell.angle_gamma   90.00
#
_symmetry.space_group_name_H-M   'P 1'
#
loop_
_entity.id
_entity.type
_entity.pdbx_description
1 polymer ?
#
loop_
_entity_poly.entity_id
_entity_poly.type
_entity_poly.pdbx_seq_one_letter_code
_entity_poly.pdbx_strand_id
1 'polypeptide(L)'
;MTDDATFTAPKPLINLQTVSKRLGISAASKFITFDGQTVGTLTSETKDGVRLFIGRITDCQGHRAYHESRSLSEVASRLAILLTNKLRRSNPDADWGPLTLDASPGELKEIASGTRTVLRYPYAHRYSRVACPFGRPIVILNMSGTREGKSRTEATLVSVKKVPAAVAHAADPRLDIRYHRASSFAEVTFELVAPAADTSTASP
;
A
#
# COMPACT_ATOMS: atom_id res chain seq x y z
N MET A 1 43.31 13.06 4.78
CA MET A 1 42.26 12.40 3.99
C MET A 1 41.24 11.87 4.97
N THR A 2 40.15 12.60 5.16
CA THR A 2 39.03 12.19 6.02
C THR A 2 37.85 12.01 5.09
N ASP A 3 37.40 10.77 4.94
CA ASP A 3 36.21 10.43 4.18
C ASP A 3 35.00 11.12 4.81
N ASP A 4 34.47 12.12 4.09
CA ASP A 4 33.16 12.70 4.34
C ASP A 4 32.12 11.61 4.05
N ALA A 5 31.76 10.85 5.07
CA ALA A 5 30.53 10.07 5.05
C ALA A 5 29.37 11.06 4.97
N THR A 6 28.97 11.43 3.75
CA THR A 6 27.73 12.15 3.48
C THR A 6 26.60 11.43 4.20
N PHE A 7 26.16 12.01 5.31
CA PHE A 7 25.00 11.56 6.07
C PHE A 7 23.79 11.80 5.16
N THR A 8 23.49 10.81 4.32
CA THR A 8 22.32 10.87 3.46
C THR A 8 21.13 10.80 4.39
N ALA A 9 20.46 11.93 4.61
CA ALA A 9 19.25 11.97 5.43
C ALA A 9 18.30 10.86 4.95
N PRO A 10 17.70 10.08 5.86
CA PRO A 10 16.81 9.00 5.47
C PRO A 10 15.72 9.58 4.56
N LYS A 11 15.55 8.97 3.39
CA LYS A 11 14.52 9.41 2.43
C LYS A 11 13.17 9.44 3.17
N PRO A 12 12.39 10.54 3.05
CA PRO A 12 11.16 10.67 3.81
C PRO A 12 10.16 9.60 3.39
N LEU A 13 9.63 8.85 4.36
CA LEU A 13 8.62 7.83 4.17
C LEU A 13 7.33 8.42 3.53
N ILE A 14 6.99 7.98 2.32
CA ILE A 14 5.77 8.36 1.61
C ILE A 14 4.75 7.22 1.77
N ASN A 15 3.75 7.41 2.65
CA ASN A 15 2.66 6.45 2.84
C ASN A 15 1.34 7.20 3.02
N LEU A 16 0.22 6.48 3.15
CA LEU A 16 -1.10 7.12 3.27
C LEU A 16 -1.15 8.12 4.43
N GLN A 17 -0.53 7.80 5.57
CA GLN A 17 -0.54 8.66 6.74
C GLN A 17 0.26 9.94 6.50
N THR A 18 1.47 9.84 5.92
CA THR A 18 2.29 11.02 5.62
C THR A 18 1.69 11.84 4.48
N VAL A 19 1.09 11.22 3.47
CA VAL A 19 0.34 11.92 2.43
C VAL A 19 -0.87 12.66 3.00
N SER A 20 -1.66 12.00 3.87
CA SER A 20 -2.84 12.62 4.48
C SER A 20 -2.48 13.84 5.31
N LYS A 21 -1.37 13.81 6.06
CA LYS A 21 -0.89 14.94 6.87
C LYS A 21 -0.43 16.14 6.04
N ARG A 22 0.05 15.89 4.82
CA ARG A 22 0.62 16.90 3.91
C ARG A 22 -0.39 17.44 2.90
N LEU A 23 -1.58 16.84 2.86
CA LEU A 23 -2.67 17.23 1.98
C LEU A 23 -3.44 18.42 2.59
N GLY A 24 -3.33 19.59 1.97
CA GLY A 24 -4.07 20.78 2.34
C GLY A 24 -5.46 20.79 1.70
N ILE A 25 -6.49 20.51 2.49
CA ILE A 25 -7.92 20.58 2.10
C ILE A 25 -8.67 21.38 3.16
N SER A 26 -9.42 22.39 2.72
CA SER A 26 -10.26 23.20 3.60
C SER A 26 -11.52 23.62 2.87
N ALA A 27 -12.66 23.67 3.59
CA ALA A 27 -13.93 24.15 3.05
C ALA A 27 -13.88 25.61 2.57
N ALA A 28 -12.88 26.40 3.03
CA ALA A 28 -12.67 27.78 2.63
C ALA A 28 -11.82 27.92 1.35
N SER A 29 -11.14 26.85 0.92
CA SER A 29 -10.25 26.87 -0.25
C SER A 29 -10.88 26.15 -1.43
N LYS A 30 -10.76 26.76 -2.62
CA LYS A 30 -11.12 26.11 -3.90
C LYS A 30 -10.03 25.14 -4.39
N PHE A 31 -8.84 25.19 -3.81
CA PHE A 31 -7.69 24.39 -4.23
C PHE A 31 -7.33 23.35 -3.18
N ILE A 32 -7.01 22.16 -3.68
CA ILE A 32 -6.41 21.06 -2.92
C ILE A 32 -4.90 21.15 -3.14
N THR A 33 -4.13 21.18 -2.06
CA THR A 33 -2.67 21.31 -2.14
C THR A 33 -1.97 20.10 -1.54
N PHE A 34 -0.76 19.84 -2.01
CA PHE A 34 0.18 18.88 -1.42
C PHE A 34 1.55 19.55 -1.37
N ASP A 35 2.13 19.67 -0.18
CA ASP A 35 3.36 20.45 0.07
C ASP A 35 3.28 21.89 -0.49
N GLY A 36 2.11 22.52 -0.39
CA GLY A 36 1.87 23.87 -0.90
C GLY A 36 1.66 23.98 -2.41
N GLN A 37 1.84 22.89 -3.18
CA GLN A 37 1.56 22.87 -4.61
C GLN A 37 0.11 22.46 -4.88
N THR A 38 -0.57 23.16 -5.80
CA THR A 38 -1.94 22.81 -6.20
C THR A 38 -1.94 21.48 -6.97
N VAL A 39 -2.65 20.50 -6.43
CA VAL A 39 -2.82 19.17 -7.04
C VAL A 39 -4.26 18.90 -7.50
N GLY A 40 -5.20 19.78 -7.13
CA GLY A 40 -6.60 19.59 -7.43
C GLY A 40 -7.49 20.77 -7.03
N THR A 41 -8.80 20.56 -7.17
CA THR A 41 -9.84 21.55 -6.83
C THR A 41 -10.88 20.94 -5.90
N LEU A 42 -11.37 21.74 -4.95
CA LEU A 42 -12.51 21.42 -4.11
C LEU A 42 -13.65 22.38 -4.47
N THR A 43 -14.80 21.83 -4.80
CA THR A 43 -16.05 22.60 -4.93
C THR A 43 -17.04 22.12 -3.88
N SER A 44 -17.96 23.01 -3.48
CA SER A 44 -19.11 22.61 -2.69
C SER A 44 -20.39 23.04 -3.38
N GLU A 45 -21.32 22.11 -3.50
CA GLU A 45 -22.60 22.30 -4.18
C GLU A 45 -23.73 21.93 -3.21
N THR A 46 -24.86 22.62 -3.29
CA THR A 46 -26.06 22.25 -2.53
C THR A 46 -26.99 21.52 -3.49
N LYS A 47 -27.26 20.25 -3.21
CA LYS A 47 -28.17 19.40 -3.99
C LYS A 47 -29.25 18.87 -3.06
N ASP A 48 -30.51 19.08 -3.42
CA ASP A 48 -31.67 18.65 -2.63
C ASP A 48 -31.62 19.13 -1.16
N GLY A 49 -31.16 20.36 -0.94
CA GLY A 49 -30.99 20.95 0.41
C GLY A 49 -29.78 20.44 1.19
N VAL A 50 -28.98 19.54 0.61
CA VAL A 50 -27.78 18.97 1.24
C VAL A 50 -26.52 19.54 0.62
N ARG A 51 -25.60 20.02 1.46
CA ARG A 51 -24.26 20.43 1.02
C ARG A 51 -23.41 19.20 0.72
N LEU A 52 -22.83 19.19 -0.46
CA LEU A 52 -21.90 18.17 -0.95
C LEU A 52 -20.55 18.82 -1.20
N PHE A 53 -19.49 18.12 -0.84
CA PHE A 53 -18.11 18.46 -1.16
C PHE A 53 -17.66 17.57 -2.30
N ILE A 54 -17.13 18.19 -3.36
CA ILE A 54 -16.65 17.51 -4.56
C ILE A 54 -15.17 17.82 -4.70
N GLY A 55 -14.34 16.83 -4.43
CA GLY A 55 -12.90 16.91 -4.59
C GLY A 55 -12.47 16.33 -5.93
N ARG A 56 -11.62 17.04 -6.68
CA ARG A 56 -11.05 16.58 -7.96
C ARG A 56 -9.53 16.70 -7.92
N ILE A 57 -8.82 15.66 -8.32
CA ILE A 57 -7.35 15.65 -8.47
C ILE A 57 -7.03 15.21 -9.89
N THR A 58 -6.05 15.87 -10.52
CA THR A 58 -5.55 15.46 -11.84
C THR A 58 -4.18 14.82 -11.67
N ASP A 59 -3.96 13.68 -12.31
CA ASP A 59 -2.67 13.02 -12.28
C ASP A 59 -1.63 13.66 -13.24
N CYS A 60 -0.35 13.29 -13.14
CA CYS A 60 0.71 13.84 -14.00
C CYS A 60 0.62 13.31 -15.45
N GLN A 61 -0.28 12.36 -15.71
CA GLN A 61 -0.60 11.81 -17.02
C GLN A 61 -1.96 12.33 -17.52
N GLY A 62 -2.60 13.27 -16.81
CA GLY A 62 -3.89 13.87 -17.17
C GLY A 62 -5.13 13.10 -16.72
N HIS A 63 -5.00 11.96 -16.03
CA HIS A 63 -6.17 11.23 -15.51
C HIS A 63 -6.83 12.00 -14.37
N ARG A 64 -8.14 12.22 -14.48
CA ARG A 64 -8.94 12.93 -13.49
C ARG A 64 -9.60 11.93 -12.56
N ALA A 65 -9.39 12.07 -11.26
CA ALA A 65 -10.13 11.34 -10.24
C ALA A 65 -10.96 12.33 -9.43
N TYR A 66 -12.21 11.96 -9.12
CA TYR A 66 -13.07 12.77 -8.27
C TYR A 66 -13.73 11.92 -7.18
N HIS A 67 -14.07 12.56 -6.07
CA HIS A 67 -14.89 11.98 -5.03
C HIS A 67 -15.85 13.04 -4.49
N GLU A 68 -17.08 12.62 -4.22
CA GLU A 68 -18.15 13.46 -3.71
C GLU A 68 -18.71 12.84 -2.43
N SER A 69 -18.81 13.64 -1.37
CA SER A 69 -19.46 13.24 -0.13
C SER A 69 -20.00 14.46 0.62
N ARG A 70 -20.97 14.22 1.51
CA ARG A 70 -21.45 15.20 2.49
C ARG A 70 -20.38 15.55 3.52
N SER A 71 -19.39 14.67 3.69
CA SER A 71 -18.31 14.84 4.65
C SER A 71 -17.01 15.26 3.97
N LEU A 72 -16.49 16.43 4.36
CA LEU A 72 -15.19 16.89 3.91
C LEU A 72 -14.05 15.92 4.32
N SER A 73 -14.17 15.28 5.48
CA SER A 73 -13.15 14.32 5.94
C SER A 73 -13.15 13.03 5.13
N GLU A 74 -14.33 12.60 4.64
CA GLU A 74 -14.43 11.46 3.74
C GLU A 74 -13.82 11.80 2.37
N VAL A 75 -14.12 12.98 1.82
CA VAL A 75 -13.46 13.49 0.62
C VAL A 75 -11.95 13.53 0.81
N ALA A 76 -11.45 14.13 1.89
CA ALA A 76 -10.02 14.21 2.16
C ALA A 76 -9.36 12.82 2.25
N SER A 77 -10.00 11.86 2.92
CA SER A 77 -9.48 10.49 3.06
C SER A 77 -9.39 9.79 1.71
N ARG A 78 -10.45 9.89 0.88
CA ARG A 78 -10.47 9.29 -0.46
C ARG A 78 -9.45 9.93 -1.39
N LEU A 79 -9.34 11.25 -1.34
CA LEU A 79 -8.35 11.99 -2.11
C LEU A 79 -6.91 11.68 -1.68
N ALA A 80 -6.65 11.50 -0.39
CA ALA A 80 -5.34 11.07 0.11
C ALA A 80 -4.96 9.67 -0.40
N ILE A 81 -5.91 8.73 -0.42
CA ILE A 81 -5.71 7.40 -1.02
C ILE A 81 -5.36 7.51 -2.51
N LEU A 82 -6.10 8.33 -3.26
CA LEU A 82 -5.86 8.56 -4.67
C LEU A 82 -4.49 9.18 -4.93
N LEU A 83 -4.13 10.24 -4.20
CA LEU A 83 -2.83 10.89 -4.33
C LEU A 83 -1.68 9.97 -3.94
N THR A 84 -1.85 9.16 -2.88
CA THR A 84 -0.88 8.13 -2.48
C THR A 84 -0.64 7.13 -3.61
N ASN A 85 -1.71 6.64 -4.24
CA ASN A 85 -1.60 5.71 -5.37
C ASN A 85 -0.94 6.36 -6.59
N LYS A 86 -1.21 7.64 -6.86
CA LYS A 86 -0.58 8.41 -7.93
C LYS A 86 0.92 8.55 -7.71
N LEU A 87 1.31 9.06 -6.54
CA LEU A 87 2.71 9.25 -6.18
C LEU A 87 3.47 7.91 -6.23
N ARG A 88 2.83 6.80 -5.84
CA ARG A 88 3.42 5.46 -5.93
C ARG A 88 3.71 5.00 -7.35
N ARG A 89 2.90 5.40 -8.32
CA ARG A 89 3.13 5.08 -9.73
C ARG A 89 4.24 5.93 -10.33
N SER A 90 4.29 7.22 -9.99
CA SER A 90 5.27 8.15 -10.56
C SER A 90 6.63 8.08 -9.89
N ASN A 91 6.71 7.60 -8.65
CA ASN A 91 7.96 7.51 -7.89
C ASN A 91 8.08 6.14 -7.19
N PRO A 92 8.25 5.05 -7.97
CA PRO A 92 8.32 3.69 -7.43
C PRO A 92 9.49 3.47 -6.47
N ASP A 93 10.58 4.22 -6.65
CA ASP A 93 11.83 4.09 -5.90
C ASP A 93 11.85 4.92 -4.60
N ALA A 94 10.77 5.66 -4.30
CA ALA A 94 10.62 6.33 -3.01
C ALA A 94 10.45 5.30 -1.87
N ASP A 95 10.79 5.71 -0.65
CA ASP A 95 10.51 4.90 0.52
C ASP A 95 9.01 4.90 0.80
N TRP A 96 8.31 3.85 0.35
CA TRP A 96 6.89 3.64 0.58
C TRP A 96 6.58 2.92 1.90
N GLY A 97 7.60 2.62 2.69
CA GLY A 97 7.52 1.79 3.88
C GLY A 97 7.24 0.33 3.57
N PRO A 98 7.01 -0.48 4.61
CA PRO A 98 6.75 -1.90 4.42
C PRO A 98 5.49 -2.13 3.58
N LEU A 99 5.58 -3.07 2.63
CA LEU A 99 4.43 -3.55 1.89
C LEU A 99 3.58 -4.42 2.81
N THR A 100 2.36 -3.98 3.11
CA THR A 100 1.42 -4.80 3.89
C THR A 100 0.72 -5.80 2.97
N LEU A 101 0.85 -7.08 3.30
CA LEU A 101 0.19 -8.20 2.64
C LEU A 101 -0.86 -8.82 3.57
N ASP A 102 -2.01 -9.18 2.99
CA ASP A 102 -3.09 -9.84 3.72
C ASP A 102 -3.02 -11.36 3.53
N ALA A 103 -2.99 -12.11 4.62
CA ALA A 103 -2.97 -13.57 4.60
C ALA A 103 -4.06 -14.12 5.52
N SER A 104 -4.72 -15.18 5.07
CA SER A 104 -5.65 -15.94 5.91
C SER A 104 -4.92 -16.63 7.07
N PRO A 105 -5.61 -17.03 8.14
CA PRO A 105 -5.00 -17.77 9.25
C PRO A 105 -4.25 -19.03 8.80
N GLY A 106 -4.79 -19.76 7.81
CA GLY A 106 -4.13 -20.95 7.25
C GLY A 106 -2.84 -20.59 6.52
N GLU A 107 -2.87 -19.55 5.69
CA GLU A 107 -1.67 -19.04 5.01
C GLU A 107 -0.60 -18.59 6.01
N LEU A 108 -0.98 -17.91 7.10
CA LEU A 108 -0.02 -17.48 8.12
C LEU A 108 0.65 -18.67 8.81
N LYS A 109 -0.06 -19.78 9.06
CA LYS A 109 0.54 -21.01 9.58
C LYS A 109 1.50 -21.65 8.59
N GLU A 110 1.11 -21.74 7.32
CA GLU A 110 1.97 -22.24 6.23
C GLU A 110 3.24 -21.38 6.11
N ILE A 111 3.10 -20.06 6.18
CA ILE A 111 4.22 -19.11 6.18
C ILE A 111 5.13 -19.31 7.39
N ALA A 112 4.57 -19.38 8.60
CA ALA A 112 5.35 -19.58 9.83
C ALA A 112 6.12 -20.90 9.82
N SER A 113 5.58 -21.94 9.18
CA SER A 113 6.25 -23.24 8.98
C SER A 113 7.27 -23.25 7.83
N GLY A 114 7.43 -22.15 7.09
CA GLY A 114 8.31 -22.06 5.92
C GLY A 114 7.79 -22.80 4.68
N THR A 115 6.61 -23.41 4.74
CA THR A 115 6.00 -24.16 3.62
C THR A 115 5.39 -23.26 2.55
N ARG A 116 5.20 -21.96 2.84
CA ARG A 116 4.67 -20.97 1.90
C ARG A 116 5.54 -19.73 1.83
N THR A 117 6.05 -19.47 0.63
CA THR A 117 6.90 -18.30 0.28
C THR A 117 6.28 -17.42 -0.81
N VAL A 118 5.06 -17.75 -1.24
CA VAL A 118 4.34 -17.05 -2.30
C VAL A 118 2.91 -16.75 -1.86
N LEU A 119 2.49 -15.50 -2.04
CA LEU A 119 1.11 -15.05 -1.88
C LEU A 119 0.60 -14.50 -3.21
N ARG A 120 -0.70 -14.68 -3.47
CA ARG A 120 -1.34 -14.32 -4.74
C ARG A 120 -2.49 -13.37 -4.51
N TYR A 121 -2.47 -12.23 -5.18
CA TYR A 121 -3.48 -11.18 -5.07
C TYR A 121 -4.01 -10.79 -6.44
N PRO A 122 -5.26 -10.32 -6.56
CA PRO A 122 -5.76 -9.74 -7.81
C PRO A 122 -4.79 -8.70 -8.36
N TYR A 123 -4.48 -8.81 -9.64
CA TYR A 123 -3.51 -7.93 -10.30
C TYR A 123 -4.09 -6.53 -10.47
N ALA A 124 -3.91 -5.71 -9.45
CA ALA A 124 -4.11 -4.28 -9.48
C ALA A 124 -2.76 -3.60 -9.27
N HIS A 125 -2.62 -2.35 -9.71
CA HIS A 125 -1.36 -1.57 -9.64
C HIS A 125 -0.62 -1.65 -8.28
N ARG A 126 -1.35 -1.91 -7.18
CA ARG A 126 -0.83 -2.08 -5.81
C ARG A 126 0.23 -3.18 -5.67
N TYR A 127 0.14 -4.24 -6.46
CA TYR A 127 1.05 -5.41 -6.41
C TYR A 127 1.74 -5.60 -7.77
N SER A 128 2.06 -4.51 -8.46
CA SER A 128 2.89 -4.55 -9.67
C SER A 128 4.37 -4.49 -9.30
N ARG A 129 5.27 -4.99 -10.15
CA ARG A 129 6.73 -4.91 -9.94
C ARG A 129 7.20 -3.47 -9.71
N VAL A 130 6.61 -2.51 -10.41
CA VAL A 130 6.89 -1.07 -10.23
C VAL A 130 6.50 -0.60 -8.82
N ALA A 131 5.36 -1.05 -8.29
CA ALA A 131 4.92 -0.69 -6.94
C ALA A 131 5.63 -1.49 -5.82
N CYS A 132 6.40 -2.52 -6.18
CA CYS A 132 6.98 -3.51 -5.28
C CYS A 132 8.42 -3.83 -5.73
N PRO A 133 9.38 -2.92 -5.47
CA PRO A 133 10.78 -3.15 -5.80
C PRO A 133 11.40 -4.25 -4.94
N PHE A 134 12.35 -4.98 -5.52
CA PHE A 134 13.14 -6.01 -4.82
C PHE A 134 13.73 -5.47 -3.51
N GLY A 135 13.77 -6.30 -2.48
CA GLY A 135 14.34 -5.93 -1.17
C GLY A 135 13.40 -5.08 -0.30
N ARG A 136 12.20 -4.73 -0.80
CA ARG A 136 11.24 -3.96 0.00
C ARG A 136 10.81 -4.76 1.24
N PRO A 137 10.84 -4.16 2.45
CA PRO A 137 10.30 -4.80 3.64
C PRO A 137 8.80 -5.13 3.46
N ILE A 138 8.38 -6.27 3.98
CA ILE A 138 7.01 -6.77 3.93
C ILE A 138 6.52 -7.02 5.35
N VAL A 139 5.27 -6.67 5.60
CA VAL A 139 4.54 -7.08 6.81
C VAL A 139 3.33 -7.89 6.37
N ILE A 140 3.30 -9.16 6.74
CA ILE A 140 2.19 -10.08 6.45
C ILE A 140 1.32 -10.20 7.69
N LEU A 141 0.02 -9.95 7.54
CA LEU A 141 -0.96 -9.91 8.63
C LEU A 141 -2.27 -10.54 8.16
N ASN A 142 -3.09 -11.00 9.11
CA ASN A 142 -4.51 -11.27 8.85
C ASN A 142 -5.32 -10.00 9.11
N MET A 143 -5.81 -9.35 8.05
CA MET A 143 -6.62 -8.13 8.18
C MET A 143 -8.11 -8.40 8.44
N SER A 144 -8.55 -9.65 8.33
CA SER A 144 -9.95 -10.07 8.50
C SER A 144 -10.29 -10.61 9.90
N GLY A 145 -9.28 -10.81 10.76
CA GLY A 145 -9.45 -11.38 12.10
C GLY A 145 -10.01 -10.40 13.12
N THR A 146 -11.15 -10.73 13.71
CA THR A 146 -11.66 -10.10 14.93
C THR A 146 -10.91 -10.64 16.15
N ARG A 147 -10.10 -9.77 16.78
CA ARG A 147 -9.57 -9.86 18.16
C ARG A 147 -8.59 -10.98 18.57
N GLU A 148 -8.37 -12.05 17.82
CA GLU A 148 -7.25 -12.96 18.13
C GLU A 148 -5.92 -12.41 17.62
N GLY A 149 -4.85 -12.57 18.42
CA GLY A 149 -3.58 -11.87 18.29
C GLY A 149 -3.14 -11.66 16.84
N LYS A 150 -2.85 -10.39 16.49
CA LYS A 150 -2.35 -10.03 15.16
C LYS A 150 -1.02 -10.73 14.91
N SER A 151 -1.05 -11.94 14.36
CA SER A 151 0.15 -12.64 13.90
C SER A 151 0.77 -11.77 12.81
N ARG A 152 1.93 -11.19 13.15
CA ARG A 152 2.73 -10.32 12.29
C ARG A 152 3.95 -11.11 11.87
N THR A 153 4.10 -11.30 10.58
CA THR A 153 5.29 -11.90 10.01
C THR A 153 6.02 -10.86 9.18
N GLU A 154 7.31 -10.71 9.45
CA GLU A 154 8.19 -9.82 8.70
C GLU A 154 8.92 -10.62 7.64
N ALA A 155 8.98 -10.04 6.44
CA ALA A 155 9.59 -10.67 5.28
C ALA A 155 10.23 -9.60 4.40
N THR A 156 10.99 -10.04 3.42
CA THR A 156 11.58 -9.19 2.38
C THR A 156 11.03 -9.60 1.03
N LEU A 157 10.67 -8.62 0.20
CA LEU A 157 10.19 -8.90 -1.14
C LEU A 157 11.33 -9.44 -2.02
N VAL A 158 11.12 -10.63 -2.58
CA VAL A 158 12.04 -11.25 -3.54
C VAL A 158 11.59 -11.00 -4.97
N SER A 159 10.31 -11.15 -5.30
CA SER A 159 9.86 -10.86 -6.66
C SER A 159 8.37 -10.63 -6.75
N VAL A 160 7.95 -9.98 -7.83
CA VAL A 160 6.54 -9.86 -8.21
C VAL A 160 6.40 -10.12 -9.70
N LYS A 161 5.54 -11.09 -10.05
CA LYS A 161 5.21 -11.38 -11.46
C LYS A 161 3.70 -11.42 -11.67
N LYS A 162 3.28 -10.99 -12.86
CA LYS A 162 1.90 -11.14 -13.31
C LYS A 162 1.70 -12.58 -13.80
N VAL A 163 0.66 -13.25 -13.34
CA VAL A 163 0.26 -14.57 -13.83
C VAL A 163 -1.21 -14.57 -14.29
N PRO A 164 -1.56 -15.32 -15.34
CA PRO A 164 -2.96 -15.54 -15.71
C PRO A 164 -3.74 -16.24 -14.60
N ALA A 165 -5.05 -15.99 -14.53
CA ALA A 165 -5.93 -16.63 -13.53
C ALA A 165 -5.79 -18.15 -13.52
N ALA A 166 -5.81 -18.81 -14.69
CA ALA A 166 -5.68 -20.25 -14.79
C ALA A 166 -4.42 -20.81 -14.11
N VAL A 167 -3.27 -20.15 -14.28
CA VAL A 167 -2.00 -20.55 -13.65
C VAL A 167 -2.05 -20.33 -12.13
N ALA A 168 -2.63 -19.21 -11.70
CA ALA A 168 -2.79 -18.91 -10.29
C ALA A 168 -3.71 -19.92 -9.58
N HIS A 169 -4.84 -20.27 -10.18
CA HIS A 169 -5.80 -21.24 -9.63
C HIS A 169 -5.24 -22.66 -9.62
N ALA A 170 -4.45 -23.06 -10.62
CA ALA A 170 -3.76 -24.34 -10.62
C ALA A 170 -2.75 -24.45 -9.46
N ALA A 171 -2.09 -23.34 -9.10
CA ALA A 171 -1.13 -23.31 -8.00
C ALA A 171 -1.76 -23.09 -6.62
N ASP A 172 -2.90 -22.39 -6.55
CA ASP A 172 -3.69 -22.20 -5.33
C ASP A 172 -5.20 -22.17 -5.64
N PRO A 173 -5.89 -23.32 -5.53
CA PRO A 173 -7.32 -23.43 -5.79
C PRO A 173 -8.18 -22.54 -4.86
N ARG A 174 -7.66 -22.14 -3.70
CA ARG A 174 -8.40 -21.32 -2.71
C ARG A 174 -8.63 -19.89 -3.22
N LEU A 175 -7.92 -19.47 -4.26
CA LEU A 175 -8.09 -18.15 -4.87
C LEU A 175 -9.47 -17.97 -5.50
N ASP A 176 -10.14 -19.05 -5.94
CA ASP A 176 -11.49 -18.94 -6.47
C ASP A 176 -12.48 -18.47 -5.40
N ILE A 177 -12.29 -18.93 -4.16
CA ILE A 177 -13.16 -18.55 -3.04
C ILE A 177 -13.00 -17.06 -2.71
N ARG A 178 -11.77 -16.55 -2.67
CA ARG A 178 -11.47 -15.17 -2.27
C ARG A 178 -11.58 -14.16 -3.42
N TYR A 179 -11.28 -14.58 -4.64
CA TYR A 179 -11.01 -13.70 -5.78
C TYR A 179 -11.59 -14.21 -7.12
N HIS A 180 -12.77 -14.86 -7.11
CA HIS A 180 -13.44 -15.42 -8.29
C HIS A 180 -13.58 -14.50 -9.53
N ARG A 181 -13.44 -13.17 -9.38
CA ARG A 181 -13.55 -12.20 -10.49
C ARG A 181 -12.22 -11.71 -11.04
N ALA A 182 -11.09 -12.14 -10.49
CA ALA A 182 -9.78 -11.65 -10.91
C ALA A 182 -9.35 -12.30 -12.23
N SER A 183 -9.07 -11.49 -13.25
CA SER A 183 -8.59 -11.97 -14.56
C SER A 183 -7.08 -12.29 -14.60
N SER A 184 -6.33 -11.77 -13.63
CA SER A 184 -4.91 -12.05 -13.45
C SER A 184 -4.51 -11.79 -12.00
N PHE A 185 -3.38 -12.37 -11.59
CA PHE A 185 -2.85 -12.26 -10.24
C PHE A 185 -1.42 -11.73 -10.24
N ALA A 186 -1.05 -11.04 -9.17
CA ALA A 186 0.33 -10.80 -8.80
C ALA A 186 0.79 -11.95 -7.90
N GLU A 187 1.77 -12.73 -8.34
CA GLU A 187 2.50 -13.63 -7.44
C GLU A 187 3.59 -12.82 -6.75
N VAL A 188 3.45 -12.68 -5.44
CA VAL A 188 4.38 -11.97 -4.57
C VAL A 188 5.22 -13.01 -3.85
N THR A 189 6.48 -13.15 -4.27
CA THR A 189 7.47 -14.02 -3.62
C THR A 189 8.20 -13.23 -2.55
N PHE A 190 8.35 -13.84 -1.38
CA PHE A 190 9.03 -13.24 -0.24
C PHE A 190 9.91 -14.24 0.48
N GLU A 191 10.86 -13.70 1.24
CA GLU A 191 11.74 -14.45 2.13
C GLU A 191 11.52 -13.95 3.55
N LEU A 192 11.40 -14.87 4.51
CA LEU A 192 11.20 -14.49 5.91
C LEU A 192 12.45 -13.84 6.45
N VAL A 193 12.29 -12.75 7.19
CA VAL A 193 13.40 -12.22 7.99
C VAL A 193 13.65 -13.23 9.11
N ALA A 194 14.86 -13.77 9.19
CA ALA A 194 15.22 -14.66 10.27
C ALA A 194 14.90 -13.98 11.62
N PRO A 195 14.33 -14.71 12.60
CA PRO A 195 14.21 -14.15 13.93
C PRO A 195 15.61 -13.70 14.37
N ALA A 196 15.72 -12.48 14.87
CA ALA A 196 16.98 -11.98 15.41
C ALA A 196 17.50 -13.05 16.36
N ALA A 197 18.69 -13.58 16.07
CA ALA A 197 19.28 -14.61 16.91
C ALA A 197 19.32 -14.06 18.34
N ASP A 198 18.65 -14.74 19.26
CA ASP A 198 18.71 -14.42 20.68
C ASP A 198 20.18 -14.47 21.09
N THR A 199 20.80 -13.30 21.26
CA THR A 199 22.12 -13.15 21.87
C THR A 199 22.04 -13.34 23.40
N SER A 200 21.16 -14.22 23.88
CA SER A 200 21.03 -14.58 25.29
C SER A 200 21.51 -16.01 25.53
N THR A 201 22.82 -16.21 25.40
CA THR A 201 23.61 -17.30 26.02
C THR A 201 25.05 -17.05 25.56
N ALA A 202 26.09 -17.09 26.38
CA ALA A 202 26.27 -17.34 27.79
C ALA A 202 27.64 -16.71 28.12
N SER A 203 27.74 -15.97 29.22
CA SER A 203 29.06 -15.72 29.81
C SER A 203 29.37 -16.88 30.76
N PRO A 204 30.60 -17.41 30.75
CA PRO A 204 31.00 -18.60 31.52
C PRO A 204 30.90 -18.41 33.03
#